data_AF-A0A5E4NBZ7-F1
#
_entry.id   AF-A0A5E4NBZ7-F1
#
_cell.length_a   1.000
_cell.length_b   1.000
_cell.length_c   1.000
_cell.angle_alpha   90.00
_cell.angle_beta   90.00
_cell.angle_gamma   90.00
#
_symmetry.space_group_name_H-M   'P 1'
#
loop_
_entity.id
_entity.type
_entity.pdbx_description
1 polymer ?
#
loop_
_entity_poly.entity_id
_entity_poly.type
_entity_poly.pdbx_seq_one_letter_code
_entity_poly.pdbx_strand_id
1 'polypeptide(L)'
;MSAWRILNDNNLHPYHRQREQELLPRDNIAKLNFATDMINRRTENPNYFSNILFTDEAGFTKDGIFNQHSSHVWTEENPHAIRIGGSQYKFSINIWCGIIGNYLLGPHVLPPRLNGREFQNCLMYTLPVLLENIPNEKQETMWFVLNGIPPRHTIEVRE
;
A
#
# COMPACT_ATOMS: atom_id res chain seq x y z
N MET A 1 24.92 -20.93 35.20
CA MET A 1 24.57 -19.52 34.86
C MET A 1 23.85 -19.56 33.51
N SER A 2 22.58 -19.15 33.43
CA SER A 2 21.82 -19.23 32.15
C SER A 2 22.09 -17.99 31.29
N ALA A 3 22.08 -18.17 29.98
CA ALA A 3 22.26 -17.06 29.03
C ALA A 3 21.26 -15.91 29.28
N TRP A 4 20.02 -16.24 29.66
CA TRP A 4 18.99 -15.26 29.99
C TRP A 4 19.37 -14.37 31.18
N ARG A 5 19.97 -14.95 32.22
CA ARG A 5 20.41 -14.20 33.40
C ARG A 5 21.56 -13.27 33.06
N ILE A 6 22.52 -13.72 32.24
CA ILE A 6 23.62 -12.88 31.76
C ILE A 6 23.10 -11.69 30.93
N LEU A 7 22.15 -11.91 30.02
CA LEU A 7 21.57 -10.83 29.21
C LEU A 7 20.83 -9.80 30.09
N ASN A 8 20.04 -10.28 31.05
CA ASN A 8 19.29 -9.41 31.95
C ASN A 8 20.22 -8.62 32.91
N ASP A 9 21.24 -9.26 33.46
CA ASP A 9 22.24 -8.61 34.34
C ASP A 9 23.05 -7.53 33.58
N ASN A 10 23.13 -7.63 32.25
CA ASN A 10 23.77 -6.65 31.38
C ASN A 10 22.76 -5.65 30.74
N ASN A 11 21.50 -5.62 31.18
CA ASN A 11 20.44 -4.77 30.63
C ASN A 11 20.25 -4.94 29.10
N LEU A 12 20.46 -6.15 28.59
CA LEU A 12 20.27 -6.47 27.18
C LEU A 12 18.85 -6.99 26.94
N HIS A 13 18.11 -6.29 26.09
CA HIS A 13 16.73 -6.61 25.75
C HIS A 13 16.63 -7.23 24.35
N PRO A 14 15.75 -8.21 24.15
CA PRO A 14 15.43 -8.68 22.81
C PRO A 14 14.68 -7.59 22.04
N TYR A 15 15.20 -7.19 20.89
CA TYR A 15 14.54 -6.27 19.95
C TYR A 15 14.02 -7.03 18.73
N HIS A 16 12.88 -6.59 18.20
CA HIS A 16 12.38 -7.10 16.93
C HIS A 16 13.20 -6.54 15.77
N ARG A 17 13.58 -7.41 14.83
CA ARG A 17 14.21 -6.96 13.57
C ARG A 17 13.15 -6.27 12.72
N GLN A 18 13.43 -5.05 12.31
CA GLN A 18 12.66 -4.36 11.28
C GLN A 18 13.11 -4.85 9.91
N ARG A 19 12.15 -5.18 9.05
CA ARG A 19 12.41 -5.48 7.64
C ARG A 19 12.24 -4.19 6.86
N GLU A 20 13.32 -3.69 6.32
CA GLU A 20 13.32 -2.50 5.46
C GLU A 20 13.70 -2.88 4.03
N GLN A 21 13.30 -2.03 3.07
CA GLN A 21 13.78 -2.15 1.69
C GLN A 21 15.22 -1.65 1.62
N GLU A 22 16.08 -2.35 0.89
CA GLU A 22 17.42 -1.83 0.58
C GLU A 22 17.29 -0.57 -0.28
N LEU A 23 17.80 0.55 0.24
CA LEU A 23 17.82 1.84 -0.45
C LEU A 23 19.25 2.16 -0.88
N LEU A 24 19.40 2.55 -2.13
CA LEU A 24 20.66 3.07 -2.63
C LEU A 24 20.78 4.56 -2.29
N PRO A 25 22.00 5.13 -2.18
CA PRO A 25 22.18 6.55 -1.87
C PRO A 25 21.40 7.50 -2.79
N ARG A 26 21.25 7.13 -4.08
CA ARG A 26 20.44 7.88 -5.07
C ARG A 26 18.96 7.97 -4.70
N ASP A 27 18.41 6.95 -4.05
CA ASP A 27 17.00 6.89 -3.69
C ASP A 27 16.70 7.89 -2.57
N ASN A 28 17.64 8.09 -1.65
CA ASN A 28 17.52 9.09 -0.58
C ASN A 28 17.50 10.51 -1.15
N ILE A 29 18.32 10.80 -2.17
CA ILE A 29 18.31 12.10 -2.86
C ILE A 29 16.97 12.30 -3.57
N ALA A 30 16.48 11.29 -4.30
CA ALA A 30 15.18 11.36 -4.98
C ALA A 30 14.02 11.59 -4.00
N LYS A 31 14.03 10.88 -2.85
CA LYS A 31 13.05 11.05 -1.77
C LYS A 31 13.10 12.45 -1.17
N LEU A 32 14.30 12.98 -0.90
CA LEU A 32 14.46 14.33 -0.35
C LEU A 32 13.93 15.40 -1.32
N ASN A 33 14.28 15.29 -2.60
CA ASN A 33 13.80 16.20 -3.64
C ASN A 33 12.28 16.16 -3.76
N PHE A 34 11.68 14.97 -3.80
CA PHE A 34 10.23 14.79 -3.83
C PHE A 34 9.56 15.39 -2.58
N ALA A 35 10.09 15.12 -1.39
CA ALA A 35 9.54 15.66 -0.15
C ALA A 35 9.61 17.19 -0.11
N THR A 36 10.73 17.76 -0.58
CA THR A 36 10.95 19.22 -0.64
C THR A 36 9.97 19.87 -1.62
N ASP A 37 9.82 19.29 -2.81
CA ASP A 37 8.86 19.76 -3.82
C ASP A 37 7.42 19.72 -3.27
N MET A 38 7.02 18.61 -2.64
CA MET A 38 5.68 18.48 -2.04
C MET A 38 5.43 19.50 -0.93
N ILE A 39 6.43 19.82 -0.11
CA ILE A 39 6.34 20.86 0.93
C ILE A 39 6.17 22.24 0.29
N ASN A 40 6.93 22.56 -0.76
CA ASN A 40 6.85 23.85 -1.44
C ASN A 40 5.47 24.04 -2.08
N ARG A 41 4.96 23.04 -2.80
CA ARG A 41 3.61 23.08 -3.40
C ARG A 41 2.50 23.26 -2.36
N ARG A 42 2.63 22.63 -1.19
CA ARG A 42 1.71 22.84 -0.07
C ARG A 42 1.82 24.26 0.51
N THR A 43 3.01 24.84 0.53
CA THR A 43 3.24 26.20 1.02
C THR A 43 2.59 27.24 0.10
N GLU A 44 2.68 27.02 -1.21
CA GLU A 44 2.01 27.86 -2.21
C GLU A 44 0.49 27.69 -2.21
N ASN A 45 0.01 26.45 -2.05
CA ASN A 45 -1.41 26.14 -1.97
C ASN A 45 -1.70 25.22 -0.76
N PRO A 46 -2.28 25.75 0.33
CA PRO A 46 -2.61 24.94 1.52
C PRO A 46 -3.52 23.74 1.23
N ASN A 47 -4.34 23.83 0.18
CA ASN A 47 -5.27 22.79 -0.24
C ASN A 47 -4.69 21.81 -1.27
N TYR A 48 -3.39 21.91 -1.61
CA TYR A 48 -2.72 21.11 -2.64
C TYR A 48 -3.00 19.60 -2.49
N PHE A 49 -2.79 19.04 -1.29
CA PHE A 49 -3.03 17.61 -1.03
C PHE A 49 -4.49 17.18 -1.15
N SER A 50 -5.45 18.10 -0.96
CA SER A 50 -6.87 17.79 -1.10
C SER A 50 -7.29 17.54 -2.56
N ASN A 51 -6.44 17.94 -3.50
CA ASN A 51 -6.63 17.73 -4.94
C ASN A 51 -5.74 16.60 -5.48
N ILE A 52 -5.02 15.87 -4.62
CA ILE A 52 -4.27 14.69 -5.07
C ILE A 52 -5.16 13.46 -4.93
N LEU A 53 -5.35 12.74 -6.03
CA LEU A 53 -5.94 11.41 -6.04
C LEU A 53 -4.83 10.38 -5.78
N PHE A 54 -4.76 9.91 -4.53
CA PHE A 54 -3.89 8.81 -4.15
C PHE A 54 -4.58 7.50 -4.46
N THR A 55 -3.88 6.58 -5.12
CA THR A 55 -4.44 5.28 -5.47
C THR A 55 -3.48 4.16 -5.09
N ASP A 56 -4.03 3.03 -4.68
CA ASP A 56 -3.23 1.85 -4.40
C ASP A 56 -3.97 0.56 -4.73
N GLU A 57 -3.20 -0.51 -4.82
CA GLU A 57 -3.69 -1.87 -4.99
C GLU A 57 -3.39 -2.72 -3.76
N ALA A 58 -4.38 -3.49 -3.31
CA ALA A 58 -4.23 -4.46 -2.24
C ALA A 58 -4.61 -5.86 -2.73
N GLY A 59 -3.67 -6.80 -2.60
CA GLY A 59 -3.90 -8.21 -2.88
C GLY A 59 -4.39 -8.96 -1.65
N PHE A 60 -5.55 -9.61 -1.77
CA PHE A 60 -6.12 -10.47 -0.75
C PHE A 60 -6.05 -11.91 -1.22
N THR A 61 -5.57 -12.81 -0.37
CA THR A 61 -5.52 -14.25 -0.67
C THR A 61 -6.47 -15.01 0.24
N LYS A 62 -6.80 -16.24 -0.14
CA LYS A 62 -7.59 -17.15 0.69
C LYS A 62 -7.06 -17.30 2.12
N ASP A 63 -5.75 -17.29 2.29
CA ASP A 63 -5.09 -17.48 3.58
C ASP A 63 -5.18 -16.21 4.47
N GLY A 64 -5.76 -15.13 3.94
CA GLY A 64 -5.90 -13.83 4.58
C GLY A 64 -4.58 -13.07 4.69
N ILE A 65 -4.66 -11.84 5.21
CA ILE A 65 -3.50 -11.07 5.63
C ILE A 65 -3.17 -11.52 7.06
N PHE A 66 -2.20 -12.41 7.20
CA PHE A 66 -1.80 -12.91 8.51
C PHE A 66 -0.62 -12.11 9.07
N ASN A 67 -0.89 -11.40 10.16
CA ASN A 67 0.15 -10.76 10.94
C ASN A 67 0.56 -11.69 12.11
N GLN A 68 1.73 -12.33 11.98
CA GLN A 68 2.31 -13.16 13.05
C GLN A 68 2.47 -12.39 14.36
N HIS A 69 2.70 -11.07 14.30
CA HIS A 69 2.93 -10.25 15.48
C HIS A 69 1.67 -9.96 16.28
N SER A 70 0.47 -10.09 15.71
CA SER A 70 -0.79 -9.87 16.44
C SER A 70 -1.55 -11.16 16.71
N SER A 71 -1.07 -12.29 16.21
CA SER A 71 -1.67 -13.60 16.40
C SER A 71 -1.29 -14.22 17.74
N HIS A 72 -1.90 -13.74 18.82
CA HIS A 72 -1.69 -14.25 20.18
C HIS A 72 -2.87 -15.09 20.64
N VAL A 73 -2.57 -16.24 21.25
CA VAL A 73 -3.54 -17.08 21.96
C VAL A 73 -3.20 -16.97 23.44
N TRP A 74 -4.15 -16.51 24.25
CA TRP A 74 -3.96 -16.33 25.70
C TRP A 74 -4.68 -17.47 26.43
N THR A 75 -3.91 -18.37 27.05
CA THR A 75 -4.44 -19.51 27.83
C THR A 75 -3.51 -19.81 29.00
N GLU A 76 -4.07 -20.41 30.07
CA GLU A 76 -3.29 -20.81 31.25
C GLU A 76 -2.37 -22.00 30.97
N GLU A 77 -2.80 -22.92 30.10
CA GLU A 77 -2.01 -24.07 29.65
C GLU A 77 -1.70 -23.97 28.15
N ASN A 78 -0.57 -24.52 27.71
CA ASN A 78 -0.14 -24.45 26.31
C ASN A 78 -1.21 -25.04 25.36
N PRO A 79 -1.82 -24.23 24.48
CA PRO A 79 -2.94 -24.68 23.69
C PRO A 79 -2.52 -25.54 22.49
N HIS A 80 -1.21 -25.71 22.24
CA HIS A 80 -0.69 -26.33 21.02
C HIS A 80 -1.36 -25.77 19.76
N ALA A 81 -1.56 -24.45 19.72
CA ALA A 81 -2.31 -23.80 18.66
C ALA A 81 -1.63 -24.02 17.31
N ILE A 82 -2.32 -24.72 16.40
CA ILE A 82 -1.88 -24.95 15.03
C ILE A 82 -2.70 -24.04 14.12
N ARG A 83 -2.02 -23.16 13.37
CA ARG A 83 -2.65 -22.47 12.23
C ARG A 83 -2.55 -23.34 10.99
N ILE A 84 -3.69 -23.66 10.40
CA ILE A 84 -3.74 -24.23 9.05
C ILE A 84 -3.47 -23.09 8.05
N GLY A 85 -2.42 -23.21 7.26
CA GLY A 85 -2.08 -22.29 6.17
C GLY A 85 -1.59 -23.06 4.95
N GLY A 86 -1.53 -22.40 3.79
CA GLY A 86 -1.06 -23.03 2.55
C GLY A 86 -2.11 -23.92 1.89
N SER A 87 -3.36 -23.44 1.80
CA SER A 87 -4.44 -24.13 1.09
C SER A 87 -4.00 -24.53 -0.33
N GLN A 88 -4.24 -25.79 -0.71
CA GLN A 88 -3.98 -26.27 -2.09
C GLN A 88 -4.86 -25.54 -3.12
N TYR A 89 -6.07 -25.14 -2.72
CA TYR A 89 -6.93 -24.24 -3.48
C TYR A 89 -6.49 -22.80 -3.23
N LYS A 90 -5.80 -22.20 -4.19
CA LYS A 90 -5.32 -20.82 -4.14
C LYS A 90 -6.27 -19.92 -4.92
N PHE A 91 -6.74 -18.85 -4.28
CA PHE A 91 -7.31 -17.71 -5.00
C PHE A 91 -6.70 -16.42 -4.44
N SER A 92 -6.63 -15.41 -5.30
CA SER A 92 -6.25 -14.05 -4.96
C SER A 92 -7.20 -13.07 -5.61
N ILE A 93 -7.57 -12.02 -4.89
CA ILE A 93 -8.38 -10.91 -5.37
C ILE A 93 -7.51 -9.66 -5.21
N ASN A 94 -7.35 -8.90 -6.29
CA ASN A 94 -6.69 -7.60 -6.23
C ASN A 94 -7.76 -6.52 -6.21
N ILE A 95 -7.71 -5.67 -5.20
CA ILE A 95 -8.61 -4.54 -5.04
C ILE A 95 -7.83 -3.26 -5.33
N TRP A 96 -8.39 -2.41 -6.17
CA TRP A 96 -7.95 -1.04 -6.38
C TRP A 96 -8.84 -0.09 -5.59
N CYS A 97 -8.23 0.91 -4.97
CA CYS A 97 -8.93 1.96 -4.25
C CYS A 97 -8.21 3.29 -4.43
N GLY A 98 -8.97 4.38 -4.48
CA GLY A 98 -8.45 5.74 -4.53
C GLY A 98 -9.03 6.61 -3.41
N ILE A 99 -8.30 7.66 -3.03
CA ILE A 99 -8.78 8.69 -2.12
C ILE A 99 -8.36 10.07 -2.65
N ILE A 100 -9.31 11.00 -2.70
CA ILE A 100 -9.08 12.41 -3.03
C ILE A 100 -9.78 13.31 -2.03
N GLY A 101 -9.01 14.10 -1.27
CA GLY A 101 -9.55 14.87 -0.14
C GLY A 101 -10.31 13.96 0.83
N ASN A 102 -11.62 14.17 0.96
CA ASN A 102 -12.50 13.37 1.82
C ASN A 102 -13.33 12.33 1.06
N TYR A 103 -13.05 12.11 -0.22
CA TYR A 103 -13.80 11.19 -1.06
C TYR A 103 -13.03 9.89 -1.29
N LEU A 104 -13.72 8.77 -1.11
CA LEU A 104 -13.22 7.43 -1.38
C LEU A 104 -13.72 6.96 -2.76
N LEU A 105 -12.81 6.46 -3.59
CA LEU A 105 -13.09 5.84 -4.88
C LEU A 105 -12.87 4.33 -4.77
N GLY A 106 -13.84 3.55 -5.24
CA GLY A 106 -13.83 2.09 -5.11
C GLY A 106 -14.52 1.60 -3.83
N PRO A 107 -14.22 0.38 -3.35
CA PRO A 107 -13.25 -0.58 -3.88
C PRO A 107 -13.64 -1.13 -5.25
N HIS A 108 -12.65 -1.30 -6.14
CA HIS A 108 -12.84 -1.93 -7.45
C HIS A 108 -12.04 -3.22 -7.56
N VAL A 109 -12.68 -4.31 -7.97
CA VAL A 109 -12.00 -5.60 -8.17
C VAL A 109 -11.28 -5.57 -9.51
N LEU A 110 -9.95 -5.67 -9.48
CA LEU A 110 -9.13 -5.75 -10.67
C LEU A 110 -9.18 -7.16 -11.29
N PRO A 111 -8.94 -7.27 -12.61
CA PRO A 111 -8.80 -8.56 -13.24
C PRO A 111 -7.65 -9.36 -12.61
N PRO A 112 -7.75 -10.71 -12.55
CA PRO A 112 -6.72 -11.56 -11.93
C PRO A 112 -5.31 -11.41 -12.53
N ARG A 113 -5.21 -10.93 -13.77
CA ARG A 113 -3.96 -10.61 -14.45
C ARG A 113 -3.99 -9.16 -14.91
N LEU A 114 -3.35 -8.28 -14.15
CA LEU A 114 -3.20 -6.88 -14.52
C LEU A 114 -1.98 -6.70 -15.43
N ASN A 115 -2.22 -6.49 -16.71
CA ASN A 115 -1.20 -6.05 -17.67
C ASN A 115 -1.47 -4.58 -18.05
N GLY A 116 -0.57 -3.96 -18.83
CA GLY A 116 -0.69 -2.54 -19.22
C GLY A 116 -2.02 -2.21 -19.89
N ARG A 117 -2.52 -3.08 -20.78
CA ARG A 117 -3.80 -2.91 -21.48
C ARG A 117 -5.01 -3.00 -20.54
N GLU A 118 -5.04 -3.99 -19.65
CA GLU A 118 -6.11 -4.11 -18.66
C GLU A 118 -6.12 -2.92 -17.70
N PHE A 119 -4.93 -2.41 -17.35
CA PHE A 119 -4.80 -1.21 -16.54
C PHE A 119 -5.28 0.04 -17.30
N GLN A 120 -4.93 0.19 -18.58
CA GLN A 120 -5.43 1.27 -19.44
C GLN A 120 -6.96 1.21 -19.56
N ASN A 121 -7.54 0.02 -19.75
CA ASN A 121 -8.99 -0.17 -19.76
C ASN A 121 -9.62 0.28 -18.44
N CYS A 122 -8.99 -0.03 -17.29
CA CYS A 122 -9.46 0.46 -16.00
C CYS A 122 -9.41 2.00 -15.92
N LEU A 123 -8.36 2.65 -16.44
CA LEU A 123 -8.28 4.11 -16.47
C LEU A 123 -9.30 4.75 -17.41
N MET A 124 -9.60 4.13 -18.56
CA MET A 124 -10.51 4.69 -19.55
C MET A 124 -11.98 4.46 -19.22
N TYR A 125 -12.34 3.29 -18.69
CA TYR A 125 -13.72 2.88 -18.53
C TYR A 125 -14.18 2.82 -17.07
N THR A 126 -13.29 2.45 -16.14
CA THR A 126 -13.66 2.32 -14.73
C THR A 126 -13.47 3.62 -13.97
N LEU A 127 -12.33 4.30 -14.16
CA LEU A 127 -12.00 5.50 -13.40
C LEU A 127 -13.04 6.63 -13.56
N PRO A 128 -13.56 6.94 -14.77
CA PRO A 128 -14.59 7.97 -14.92
C PRO A 128 -15.87 7.65 -14.14
N VAL A 129 -16.30 6.39 -14.15
CA VAL A 129 -17.47 5.93 -13.40
C VAL A 129 -17.25 6.09 -11.89
N LEU A 130 -16.04 5.78 -11.40
CA LEU A 130 -15.69 5.96 -9.99
C LEU A 130 -15.57 7.44 -9.59
N LEU A 131 -15.33 8.33 -10.55
CA LEU A 131 -15.23 9.77 -10.33
C LEU A 131 -16.59 10.50 -10.35
N GLU A 132 -17.68 9.86 -10.77
CA GLU A 132 -19.00 10.51 -10.91
C GLU A 132 -19.49 11.23 -9.64
N ASN A 133 -19.11 10.72 -8.47
CA ASN A 133 -19.49 11.31 -7.18
C ASN A 133 -18.53 12.41 -6.69
N ILE A 134 -17.49 12.72 -7.46
CA ILE A 134 -16.50 13.75 -7.16
C ILE A 134 -16.92 15.06 -7.83
N PRO A 135 -16.89 16.22 -7.15
CA PRO A 135 -17.20 17.50 -7.77
C PRO A 135 -16.35 17.75 -9.04
N ASN A 136 -16.97 18.25 -10.11
CA ASN A 136 -16.30 18.49 -11.40
C ASN A 136 -15.03 19.35 -11.27
N GLU A 137 -15.07 20.39 -10.43
CA GLU A 137 -13.89 21.24 -10.16
C GLU A 137 -12.69 20.42 -9.66
N LYS A 138 -12.93 19.40 -8.83
CA LYS A 138 -11.88 18.49 -8.38
C LYS A 138 -11.43 17.54 -9.50
N GLN A 139 -12.34 17.05 -10.34
CA GLN A 139 -11.97 16.18 -11.45
C GLN A 139 -11.05 16.89 -12.46
N GLU A 140 -11.27 18.19 -12.71
CA GLU A 140 -10.47 18.99 -13.65
C GLU A 140 -9.10 19.41 -13.09
N THR A 141 -8.99 19.57 -11.77
CA THR A 141 -7.80 20.11 -11.11
C THR A 141 -6.98 19.07 -10.35
N MET A 142 -7.43 17.80 -10.34
CA MET A 142 -6.78 16.76 -9.56
C MET A 142 -5.46 16.30 -10.17
N TRP A 143 -4.52 15.95 -9.29
CA TRP A 143 -3.29 15.27 -9.64
C TRP A 143 -3.43 13.79 -9.37
N PHE A 144 -3.21 12.97 -10.39
CA PHE A 144 -3.27 11.52 -10.27
C PHE A 144 -1.92 10.95 -9.83
N VAL A 145 -1.89 10.25 -8.69
CA VAL A 145 -0.67 9.60 -8.18
C VAL A 145 -0.83 8.09 -8.26
N LEU A 146 0.07 7.48 -9.04
CA LEU A 146 0.21 6.03 -9.20
C LEU A 146 1.52 5.55 -8.55
N ASN A 147 1.49 4.33 -7.99
CA ASN A 147 2.71 3.62 -7.63
C ASN A 147 3.48 3.16 -8.89
N GLY A 148 4.82 3.07 -8.82
CA GLY A 148 5.69 2.80 -9.96
C GLY A 148 5.77 1.34 -10.41
N ILE A 149 4.69 0.57 -10.28
CA ILE A 149 4.67 -0.87 -10.59
C ILE A 149 4.73 -1.05 -12.14
N PRO A 150 5.48 -2.04 -12.69
CA PRO A 150 5.77 -2.13 -14.12
C PRO A 150 4.59 -2.01 -15.12
N PRO A 151 3.39 -2.59 -14.88
CA PRO A 151 2.24 -2.42 -15.78
C PRO A 151 1.75 -0.98 -15.88
N ARG A 152 2.10 -0.13 -14.92
CA ARG A 152 1.75 1.30 -14.86
C ARG A 152 2.80 2.20 -15.54
N HIS A 153 3.88 1.60 -16.04
CA HIS A 153 4.97 2.29 -16.75
C HIS A 153 5.09 1.87 -18.22
N THR A 154 4.07 1.20 -18.77
CA THR A 154 3.99 0.92 -20.21
C THR A 154 3.67 2.20 -20.99
N ILE A 155 4.12 2.26 -22.25
CA ILE A 155 3.87 3.41 -23.14
C ILE A 155 2.37 3.66 -23.29
N GLU A 156 1.58 2.60 -23.46
CA GLU A 156 0.11 2.64 -23.57
C GLU A 156 -0.62 3.26 -22.37
N VAL A 157 0.03 3.35 -21.20
CA VAL A 157 -0.55 3.95 -19.97
C VAL A 157 -0.10 5.41 -19.80
N ARG A 158 0.93 5.84 -20.52
CA ARG A 158 1.49 7.21 -20.46
C ARG A 158 0.94 8.12 -21.57
N GLU A 159 0.47 7.53 -22.67
CA GLU A 159 -0.23 8.20 -23.78
C GLU A 159 -1.73 8.36 -23.49
#